data_AF-A0A945QJ08-F1
#
_entry.id   AF-A0A945QJ08-F1
#
_cell.length_a   1.000
_cell.length_b   1.000
_cell.length_c   1.000
_cell.angle_alpha   90.00
_cell.angle_beta   90.00
_cell.angle_gamma   90.00
#
_symmetry.space_group_name_H-M   'P 1'
#
loop_
_entity.id
_entity.type
_entity.pdbx_description
1 polymer ?
#
loop_
_entity_poly.entity_id
_entity_poly.type
_entity_poly.pdbx_seq_one_letter_code
_entity_poly.pdbx_strand_id
1 'polypeptide(L)' 'MIEIIVERWDEPSGSTDFLWSVWRDGKRVEMGGPHDDAAESEAIARGYCRTVLRAEPDRISRL' A
#
# COMPACT_ATOMS: atom_id res chain seq x y z
N MET A 1 -8.53 -1.78 13.35
CA MET A 1 -7.35 -1.00 12.95
C MET A 1 -7.03 -1.32 11.50
N ILE A 2 -6.98 -0.29 10.64
CA ILE A 2 -6.64 -0.38 9.22
C ILE A 2 -5.21 0.13 9.04
N GLU A 3 -4.37 -0.66 8.38
CA GLU A 3 -2.97 -0.31 8.15
C GLU A 3 -2.68 -0.39 6.64
N ILE A 4 -1.91 0.58 6.14
CA ILE A 4 -1.34 0.54 4.80
C ILE A 4 0.15 0.22 4.94
N ILE A 5 0.64 -0.72 4.14
CA ILE A 5 2.06 -0.99 3.99
C ILE A 5 2.42 -0.70 2.54
N VAL A 6 3.39 0.18 2.33
CA VAL A 6 4.03 0.41 1.03
C VAL A 6 5.41 -0.23 1.08
N GLU A 7 5.66 -1.22 0.24
CA GLU A 7 6.90 -1.99 0.20
C GLU A 7 7.73 -1.55 -1.01
N ARG A 8 9.01 -1.24 -0.79
CA ARG A 8 9.98 -0.98 -1.85
C ARG A 8 10.69 -2.27 -2.26
N TRP A 9 10.73 -2.52 -3.56
CA TRP A 9 11.36 -3.68 -4.18
C TRP A 9 12.37 -3.20 -5.19
N ASP A 10 13.65 -3.34 -4.88
CA ASP A 10 14.73 -3.02 -5.82
C ASP A 10 15.03 -4.26 -6.69
N GLU A 11 14.85 -4.13 -7.99
CA GLU A 11 15.16 -5.17 -8.95
C GLU A 11 16.65 -5.16 -9.33
N PRO A 12 17.24 -6.33 -9.66
CA PRO A 12 18.61 -6.40 -10.19
C PRO A 12 18.83 -5.64 -11.50
N SER A 13 17.75 -5.33 -12.22
CA SER A 13 17.73 -4.51 -13.43
C SER A 13 18.06 -3.03 -13.16
N GLY A 14 18.00 -2.60 -11.89
CA GLY A 14 18.13 -1.21 -11.46
C GLY A 14 16.79 -0.47 -11.34
N SER A 15 15.68 -1.14 -11.65
CA SER A 15 14.33 -0.61 -11.39
C SER A 15 13.97 -0.71 -9.91
N THR A 16 13.12 0.19 -9.44
CA THR A 16 12.54 0.14 -8.09
C THR A 16 11.02 0.15 -8.22
N ASP A 17 10.40 -0.91 -7.75
CA ASP A 17 8.95 -1.04 -7.67
C ASP A 17 8.47 -0.74 -6.26
N PHE A 18 7.30 -0.11 -6.16
CA PHE A 18 6.61 0.13 -4.91
C PHE A 18 5.28 -0.59 -4.95
N LEU A 19 5.13 -1.61 -4.10
CA LEU A 19 3.86 -2.30 -3.91
C LEU A 19 3.11 -1.71 -2.73
N TRP A 20 1.79 -1.89 -2.70
CA TRP A 20 0.98 -1.53 -1.55
C TRP A 20 0.10 -2.69 -1.10
N SER A 21 -0.13 -2.77 0.21
CA SER A 21 -1.10 -3.67 0.81
C SER A 21 -1.89 -3.00 1.92
N VAL A 22 -3.16 -3.38 2.04
CA VAL A 22 -4.05 -2.91 3.10
C VAL A 22 -4.34 -4.06 4.04
N TRP A 23 -4.18 -3.81 5.32
CA TRP A 23 -4.39 -4.75 6.42
C TRP A 23 -5.50 -4.24 7.31
N ARG A 24 -6.31 -5.14 7.83
CA ARG A 24 -7.35 -4.84 8.81
C ARG A 24 -7.30 -5.87 9.92
N ASP A 25 -7.11 -5.41 11.14
CA ASP A 25 -7.09 -6.24 12.35
C ASP A 25 -6.11 -7.44 12.20
N GLY A 26 -4.92 -7.17 11.68
CA GLY A 26 -3.85 -8.16 11.46
C GLY A 26 -4.04 -9.06 10.23
N LYS A 27 -5.10 -8.88 9.43
CA LYS A 27 -5.34 -9.65 8.21
C LYS A 27 -5.19 -8.77 6.96
N ARG A 28 -4.42 -9.21 5.97
CA ARG A 28 -4.36 -8.54 4.65
C ARG A 28 -5.71 -8.65 3.96
N VAL A 29 -6.29 -7.50 3.60
CA VAL A 29 -7.60 -7.40 2.95
C VAL A 29 -7.52 -7.00 1.49
N GLU A 30 -6.43 -6.34 1.07
CA GLU A 30 -6.19 -5.97 -0.32
C GLU A 30 -4.70 -5.78 -0.59
N MET A 31 -4.29 -5.94 -1.85
CA MET A 31 -2.97 -5.54 -2.33
C MET A 31 -3.01 -5.09 -3.79
N GLY A 32 -2.14 -4.14 -4.13
CA GLY A 32 -1.95 -3.68 -5.50
C GLY A 32 -0.67 -4.17 -6.13
N GLY A 33 -0.58 -3.96 -7.44
CA GLY A 33 0.62 -4.23 -8.23
C GLY A 33 1.75 -3.23 -7.97
N PRO A 34 2.90 -3.43 -8.64
CA PRO A 34 4.04 -2.53 -8.58
C PRO A 34 3.75 -1.19 -9.26
N HIS A 35 4.27 -0.12 -8.66
CA HIS A 35 4.27 1.24 -9.20
C HIS A 35 5.68 1.84 -9.10
N ASP A 36 6.01 2.78 -9.97
CA ASP A 36 7.34 3.41 -9.98
C ASP A 36 7.52 4.47 -8.86
N ASP A 37 6.43 4.83 -8.17
CA ASP A 37 6.42 5.83 -7.10
C ASP A 37 5.69 5.35 -5.84
N ALA A 38 6.36 5.47 -4.70
CA ALA A 38 5.80 5.18 -3.38
C ALA A 38 4.57 6.04 -3.05
N ALA A 39 4.56 7.31 -3.50
CA ALA A 39 3.44 8.21 -3.28
C ALA A 39 2.20 7.80 -4.06
N GLU A 40 2.38 7.26 -5.27
CA GLU A 40 1.30 6.69 -6.08
C GLU A 40 0.70 5.46 -5.38
N SER A 41 1.56 4.52 -4.95
CA SER A 41 1.14 3.35 -4.18
C SER A 41 0.39 3.69 -2.89
N GLU A 42 0.85 4.69 -2.14
CA GLU A 42 0.13 5.17 -0.95
C GLU A 42 -1.22 5.80 -1.32
N ALA A 43 -1.28 6.63 -2.36
CA ALA A 43 -2.51 7.31 -2.78
C ALA A 43 -3.59 6.31 -3.22
N ILE A 44 -3.20 5.25 -3.93
CA ILE A 44 -4.12 4.19 -4.36
C ILE A 44 -4.63 3.41 -3.14
N ALA A 45 -3.75 2.99 -2.23
CA ALA A 45 -4.14 2.29 -1.01
C ALA A 45 -5.09 3.12 -0.13
N ARG A 46 -4.84 4.44 0.01
CA ARG A 46 -5.76 5.38 0.67
C ARG A 46 -7.08 5.49 -0.07
N GLY A 47 -7.05 5.50 -1.41
CA GLY A 47 -8.24 5.46 -2.25
C GLY A 47 -9.10 4.24 -1.95
N TYR A 48 -8.49 3.05 -1.86
CA TYR A 48 -9.17 1.81 -1.49
C TYR A 48 -9.80 1.89 -0.11
N CYS A 49 -9.06 2.38 0.91
CA CYS A 49 -9.60 2.54 2.27
C CYS A 49 -10.87 3.41 2.28
N ARG A 50 -10.82 4.57 1.62
CA ARG A 50 -11.96 5.51 1.59
C ARG A 50 -13.16 5.00 0.81
N THR A 51 -12.91 4.36 -0.34
CA THR A 51 -13.97 3.96 -1.27
C THR A 51 -14.60 2.62 -0.91
N VAL A 52 -13.78 1.64 -0.54
CA VAL A 52 -14.20 0.25 -0.26
C VAL A 52 -14.43 0.03 1.22
N LEU A 53 -13.47 0.38 2.07
CA LEU A 53 -13.58 0.18 3.52
C LEU A 53 -14.41 1.27 4.22
N ARG A 54 -14.71 2.38 3.51
CA ARG A 54 -15.42 3.56 4.03
C ARG A 54 -14.77 4.13 5.30
N ALA A 55 -13.44 4.05 5.36
CA ALA A 55 -12.66 4.46 6.51
C ALA A 55 -11.30 5.02 6.09
N GLU A 56 -10.68 5.82 6.95
CA GLU A 56 -9.28 6.22 6.79
C GLU A 56 -8.35 5.15 7.39
N PRO A 57 -7.14 4.98 6.86
CA PRO A 57 -6.13 4.13 7.50
C PRO A 57 -5.69 4.74 8.83
N ASP A 58 -5.56 3.91 9.86
CA ASP A 58 -5.05 4.31 11.17
C ASP A 58 -3.51 4.48 11.14
N ARG A 59 -2.84 3.69 10.29
CA ARG A 59 -1.38 3.69 10.18
C ARG A 59 -0.95 3.48 8.73
N ILE A 60 0.16 4.13 8.38
CA ILE A 60 0.86 3.91 7.11
C ILE A 60 2.32 3.63 7.41
N SER A 61 2.82 2.51 6.90
CA SER A 61 4.22 2.09 7.03
C SER A 61 4.85 2.02 5.65
N ARG A 62 6.10 2.49 5.54
CA ARG A 62 6.92 2.37 4.32
C ARG A 62 8.10 1.47 4.66
N LEU A 63 8.23 0.35 3.94
CA LEU A 63 9.22 -0.70 4.18
C LEU A 63 10.19 -0.79 3.01
#